data_AF-A0A418E1P5-F1
#
_entry.id   AF-A0A418E1P5-F1
#
_cell.length_a   1.000
_cell.length_b   1.000
_cell.length_c   1.000
_cell.angle_alpha   90.00
_cell.angle_beta   90.00
_cell.angle_gamma   90.00
#
_symmetry.space_group_name_H-M   'P 1'
#
loop_
_entity.id
_entity.type
_entity.pdbx_description
1 polymer ?
#
loop_
_entity_poly.entity_id
_entity_poly.type
_entity_poly.pdbx_seq_one_letter_code
_entity_poly.pdbx_strand_id
1 'polypeptide(L)'
;MAASKVAPTAHDELRVLLRLAAPTFVSTISFFALTMLEMIFAGHLGTAEMTAVAFSQIVFDFTIIVFTQGFNKGLNALGSQAFGAKNLLLLGRYAQMGCLGVTVVTLPLAFSWWFVGDLLRLFG
;
A
#
# COMPACT_ATOMS: atom_id res chain seq x y z
N MET A 1 -28.38 20.02 28.05
CA MET A 1 -28.87 18.63 27.97
C MET A 1 -27.80 17.80 27.27
N ALA A 2 -26.74 17.45 28.01
CA ALA A 2 -25.62 16.68 27.50
C ALA A 2 -26.01 15.20 27.50
N ALA A 3 -26.24 14.64 26.31
CA ALA A 3 -26.49 13.21 26.17
C ALA A 3 -25.26 12.45 26.70
N SER A 4 -25.43 11.73 27.79
CA SER A 4 -24.48 10.74 28.29
C SER A 4 -24.26 9.72 27.18
N LYS A 5 -23.13 9.82 26.47
CA LYS A 5 -22.73 8.85 25.46
C LYS A 5 -22.27 7.61 26.23
N VAL A 6 -23.19 6.64 26.38
CA VAL A 6 -22.86 5.31 26.91
C VAL A 6 -21.64 4.81 26.15
N ALA A 7 -20.57 4.46 26.87
CA ALA A 7 -19.36 3.93 26.25
C ALA A 7 -19.74 2.72 25.38
N PRO A 8 -19.27 2.62 24.13
CA PRO A 8 -19.59 1.51 23.26
C PRO A 8 -19.23 0.19 23.95
N THR A 9 -20.12 -0.79 23.83
CA THR A 9 -19.82 -2.12 24.38
C THR A 9 -18.76 -2.80 23.53
N ALA A 10 -17.97 -3.72 24.11
CA ALA A 10 -16.93 -4.45 23.38
C ALA A 10 -17.47 -5.16 22.11
N HIS A 11 -18.74 -5.57 22.15
CA HIS A 11 -19.41 -6.17 21.01
C HIS A 11 -19.68 -5.17 19.87
N ASP A 12 -20.01 -3.92 20.20
CA ASP A 12 -20.22 -2.86 19.19
C ASP A 12 -18.90 -2.45 18.53
N GLU A 13 -17.81 -2.33 19.31
CA GLU A 13 -16.47 -2.06 18.79
C GLU A 13 -15.98 -3.19 17.89
N LEU A 14 -16.15 -4.45 18.32
CA LEU A 14 -15.79 -5.62 17.52
C LEU A 14 -16.54 -5.65 16.19
N ARG A 15 -17.83 -5.31 16.18
CA ARG A 15 -18.63 -5.26 14.94
C ARG A 15 -18.11 -4.22 13.96
N VAL A 16 -17.71 -3.04 14.43
CA VAL A 16 -17.14 -1.97 13.60
C VAL A 16 -15.78 -2.40 13.04
N LEU A 17 -14.91 -2.96 13.88
CA LEU A 17 -13.61 -3.47 13.46
C LEU A 17 -13.75 -4.58 12.42
N LEU A 18 -14.64 -5.55 12.63
CA LEU A 18 -14.89 -6.62 11.65
C LEU A 18 -15.40 -6.08 10.32
N ARG A 19 -16.27 -5.06 10.34
CA ARG A 19 -16.77 -4.42 9.11
C ARG A 19 -15.67 -3.73 8.31
N LEU A 20 -14.62 -3.23 8.96
CA LEU A 20 -13.46 -2.62 8.30
C LEU A 20 -12.38 -3.67 7.92
N ALA A 21 -12.19 -4.68 8.76
CA ALA A 21 -11.21 -5.74 8.55
C ALA A 21 -11.62 -6.66 7.38
N ALA A 22 -12.91 -6.96 7.23
CA ALA A 22 -13.40 -7.81 6.15
C ALA A 22 -12.98 -7.36 4.74
N PRO A 23 -13.26 -6.11 4.30
CA PRO A 23 -12.81 -5.66 2.98
C PRO A 23 -11.28 -5.59 2.88
N THR A 24 -10.59 -5.16 3.94
CA THR A 24 -9.13 -5.08 3.97
C THR A 24 -8.47 -6.45 3.79
N PHE A 25 -9.04 -7.48 4.44
CA PHE A 25 -8.60 -8.86 4.34
C PHE A 25 -8.77 -9.40 2.92
N VAL A 26 -9.94 -9.17 2.32
CA VAL A 26 -10.22 -9.56 0.92
C VAL A 26 -9.21 -8.88 -0.02
N SER A 27 -9.01 -7.57 0.09
CA SER A 27 -8.04 -6.85 -0.75
C SER A 27 -6.62 -7.38 -0.60
N THR A 28 -6.21 -7.70 0.63
CA THR A 28 -4.87 -8.26 0.90
C THR A 28 -4.70 -9.64 0.27
N ILE A 29 -5.70 -10.51 0.40
CA ILE A 29 -5.69 -11.83 -0.25
C ILE A 29 -5.67 -11.70 -1.76
N SER A 30 -6.48 -10.80 -2.35
CA SER A 30 -6.49 -10.58 -3.79
C SER A 30 -5.14 -10.13 -4.31
N PHE A 31 -4.44 -9.26 -3.57
CA PHE A 31 -3.09 -8.83 -3.93
C PHE A 31 -2.10 -10.00 -3.93
N PHE A 32 -2.08 -10.83 -2.88
CA PHE A 32 -1.22 -12.03 -2.84
C PHE A 32 -1.60 -13.08 -3.88
N ALA A 33 -2.89 -13.22 -4.20
CA ALA A 33 -3.34 -14.13 -5.23
C ALA A 33 -2.84 -13.70 -6.61
N LEU A 34 -2.85 -12.40 -6.92
CA LEU A 34 -2.29 -11.87 -8.17
C LEU A 34 -0.80 -12.17 -8.29
N THR A 35 -0.01 -11.88 -7.27
CA THR A 35 1.44 -12.15 -7.30
C THR A 35 1.75 -13.64 -7.40
N MET A 36 0.97 -14.51 -6.75
CA MET A 36 1.10 -15.96 -6.93
C MET A 36 0.75 -16.41 -8.35
N LEU A 37 -0.32 -15.86 -8.95
CA LEU A 37 -0.72 -16.22 -10.30
C LEU A 37 0.37 -15.84 -11.31
N GLU A 38 0.96 -14.65 -11.19
CA GLU A 38 2.10 -14.21 -12.02
C GLU A 38 3.25 -15.22 -11.96
N MET A 39 3.62 -15.66 -10.75
CA MET A 39 4.66 -16.67 -10.54
C MET A 39 4.30 -18.05 -11.10
N ILE A 40 3.04 -18.49 -10.95
CA ILE A 40 2.57 -19.76 -11.48
C ILE A 40 2.60 -19.75 -13.01
N PHE A 41 2.12 -18.68 -13.64
CA PHE A 41 2.18 -18.55 -15.10
C PHE A 41 3.62 -18.56 -15.59
N ALA A 42 4.50 -17.74 -14.99
CA ALA A 42 5.91 -17.73 -15.34
C ALA A 42 6.57 -19.11 -15.17
N GLY A 43 6.21 -19.86 -14.12
CA GLY A 43 6.65 -21.24 -13.90
C GLY A 43 6.26 -22.22 -15.02
N HIS A 44 5.08 -22.04 -15.63
CA HIS A 44 4.65 -22.86 -16.78
C HIS A 44 5.40 -22.52 -18.07
N LEU A 45 5.90 -21.30 -18.24
CA LEU A 45 6.74 -20.93 -19.39
C LEU A 45 8.18 -21.46 -19.26
N GLY A 46 8.66 -21.66 -18.04
CA GLY A 46 9.95 -22.29 -17.76
C GLY A 46 10.66 -21.68 -16.56
N THR A 47 11.74 -22.33 -16.14
CA THR A 47 12.50 -21.91 -14.96
C THR A 47 13.13 -20.52 -15.13
N ALA A 48 13.61 -20.19 -16.33
CA ALA A 48 14.25 -18.90 -16.61
C ALA A 48 13.27 -17.71 -16.43
N GLU A 49 12.07 -17.82 -17.00
CA GLU A 49 11.02 -16.80 -16.89
C GLU A 49 10.53 -16.64 -15.45
N MET A 50 10.36 -17.76 -14.73
CA MET A 50 10.01 -17.73 -13.31
C MET A 50 11.04 -16.99 -12.47
N THR A 51 12.34 -17.23 -12.69
CA THR A 51 13.41 -16.54 -11.97
C THR A 51 13.45 -15.05 -12.33
N ALA A 52 13.21 -14.69 -13.60
CA ALA A 52 13.14 -13.30 -14.02
C ALA A 52 11.96 -12.55 -13.34
N VAL A 53 10.77 -13.16 -13.30
CA VAL A 53 9.60 -12.59 -12.61
C VAL A 53 9.84 -12.47 -11.10
N ALA A 54 10.42 -13.49 -10.48
CA ALA A 54 10.75 -13.45 -9.04
C ALA A 54 11.73 -12.31 -8.71
N PHE A 55 12.75 -12.12 -9.54
CA PHE A 55 13.72 -11.03 -9.36
C PHE A 55 13.06 -9.66 -9.57
N SER A 56 12.25 -9.52 -10.63
CA SER A 56 11.47 -8.29 -10.89
C SER A 56 10.57 -7.94 -9.71
N GLN A 57 9.90 -8.93 -9.12
CA GLN A 57 9.05 -8.73 -7.95
C GLN A 57 9.84 -8.23 -6.73
N ILE A 58 11.01 -8.80 -6.46
CA ILE A 58 11.87 -8.34 -5.36
C ILE A 58 12.29 -6.87 -5.58
N VAL A 59 12.71 -6.52 -6.80
CA VAL A 59 13.08 -5.14 -7.14
C VAL A 59 11.88 -4.20 -6.99
N PHE A 60 10.69 -4.61 -7.43
CA PHE A 60 9.44 -3.86 -7.29
C PHE A 60 9.08 -3.63 -5.82
N ASP A 61 9.20 -4.65 -4.98
CA ASP A 61 8.89 -4.57 -3.56
C ASP A 61 9.77 -3.54 -2.84
N PHE A 62 11.09 -3.59 -3.08
CA PHE A 62 12.04 -2.65 -2.46
C PHE A 62 11.91 -1.22 -2.97
N THR A 63 11.71 -1.04 -4.28
CA THR A 63 11.71 0.29 -4.89
C THR A 63 10.38 1.01 -4.75
N ILE A 64 9.25 0.31 -4.89
CA ILE A 64 7.92 0.92 -5.00
C ILE A 64 7.06 0.61 -3.77
N ILE A 65 6.90 -0.68 -3.41
CA ILE A 65 5.95 -1.08 -2.37
C ILE A 65 6.37 -0.56 -1.00
N VAL A 66 7.62 -0.79 -0.59
CA VAL A 66 8.13 -0.35 0.72
C VAL A 66 8.01 1.17 0.88
N PHE A 67 8.39 1.93 -0.14
CA PHE A 67 8.32 3.39 -0.11
C PHE A 67 6.86 3.87 0.03
N THR A 68 5.97 3.35 -0.82
CA THR A 68 4.55 3.72 -0.82
C THR A 68 3.85 3.36 0.49
N GLN A 69 4.17 2.19 1.04
CA GLN A 69 3.64 1.74 2.34
C GLN A 69 4.13 2.61 3.50
N GLY A 70 5.41 3.03 3.50
CA GLY A 70 5.94 3.94 4.50
C GLY A 70 5.19 5.27 4.51
N PHE A 71 4.93 5.81 3.33
CA PHE A 71 4.20 7.05 3.18
C PHE A 71 2.71 6.90 3.57
N ASN A 72 2.05 5.81 3.17
CA ASN A 72 0.67 5.50 3.56
C ASN A 72 0.51 5.41 5.09
N LYS A 73 1.43 4.71 5.76
CA LYS A 73 1.44 4.59 7.23
C LYS A 73 1.61 5.94 7.92
N GLY A 74 2.50 6.79 7.41
CA GLY A 74 2.69 8.16 7.91
C GLY A 74 1.42 9.00 7.79
N LEU A 75 0.75 8.94 6.63
CA LEU A 75 -0.53 9.62 6.41
C LEU A 75 -1.65 9.10 7.31
N ASN A 76 -1.72 7.78 7.54
CA ASN A 76 -2.73 7.21 8.43
C ASN A 76 -2.55 7.72 9.88
N ALA A 77 -1.31 7.86 10.33
CA ALA A 77 -1.00 8.45 11.64
C ALA A 77 -1.42 9.94 11.69
N LEU A 78 -0.99 10.75 10.73
CA LEU A 78 -1.34 12.19 10.69
C LEU A 78 -2.85 12.42 10.49
N GLY A 79 -3.48 11.60 9.66
CA GLY A 79 -4.92 11.64 9.38
C GLY A 79 -5.76 11.27 10.59
N SER A 80 -5.40 10.21 11.31
CA SER A 80 -6.09 9.83 12.56
C SER A 80 -5.95 10.91 13.64
N GLN A 81 -4.80 11.57 13.73
CA GLN A 81 -4.59 12.72 14.63
C GLN A 81 -5.47 13.93 14.25
N ALA A 82 -5.48 14.32 12.97
CA ALA A 82 -6.30 15.45 12.49
C ALA A 82 -7.80 15.19 12.66
N PHE A 83 -8.23 13.95 12.39
CA PHE A 83 -9.61 13.51 12.61
C PHE A 83 -9.98 13.54 14.09
N GLY A 84 -9.11 13.05 14.98
CA GLY A 84 -9.30 13.10 16.43
C GLY A 84 -9.39 14.53 16.98
N ALA A 85 -8.61 15.46 16.42
CA ALA A 85 -8.66 16.88 16.74
C ALA A 85 -9.86 17.63 16.12
N LYS A 86 -10.76 16.92 15.41
CA LYS A 86 -11.91 17.48 14.66
C LYS A 86 -11.52 18.53 13.60
N ASN A 87 -10.27 18.52 13.13
CA ASN A 87 -9.79 19.45 12.12
C ASN A 87 -9.87 18.81 10.72
N LEU A 88 -11.05 18.86 10.12
CA LEU A 88 -11.32 18.25 8.81
C LEU A 88 -10.57 18.95 7.66
N LEU A 89 -10.28 20.25 7.81
CA LEU A 89 -9.51 21.01 6.81
C LEU A 89 -8.06 20.50 6.75
N LEU A 90 -7.44 20.25 7.91
CA LEU A 90 -6.11 19.68 7.99
C LEU A 90 -6.07 18.24 7.47
N LEU A 91 -7.11 17.44 7.75
CA LEU A 91 -7.25 16.09 7.20
C LEU A 91 -7.28 16.10 5.65
N GLY A 92 -8.05 17.01 5.06
CA GLY A 92 -8.10 17.19 3.61
C GLY A 92 -6.73 17.60 3.03
N ARG A 93 -6.00 18.49 3.72
CA ARG A 93 -4.65 18.88 3.32
C ARG A 93 -3.66 17.72 3.40
N TYR A 94 -3.73 16.87 4.43
CA TYR A 94 -2.91 15.65 4.50
C TYR A 94 -3.24 14.67 3.39
N ALA A 95 -4.50 14.49 3.01
CA ALA A 95 -4.87 13.66 1.87
C ALA A 95 -4.31 14.20 0.54
N GLN A 96 -4.38 15.51 0.32
CA GLN A 96 -3.82 16.16 -0.87
C GLN A 96 -2.29 16.08 -0.92
N MET A 97 -1.62 16.41 0.19
CA MET A 97 -0.17 16.24 0.33
C MET A 97 0.23 14.78 0.13
N GLY A 98 -0.65 13.87 0.57
CA GLY A 98 -0.50 12.45 0.35
C GLY A 98 -0.49 12.08 -1.13
N CYS A 99 -1.56 12.44 -1.84
CA CYS A 99 -1.69 12.17 -3.26
C CYS A 99 -0.53 12.78 -4.06
N LEU A 100 -0.20 14.05 -3.81
CA LEU A 100 0.92 14.72 -4.46
C LEU A 100 2.27 14.07 -4.13
N GLY A 101 2.51 13.74 -2.86
CA GLY A 101 3.76 13.12 -2.43
C GLY A 101 4.00 11.76 -3.09
N VAL A 102 2.97 10.91 -3.15
CA VAL A 102 3.05 9.63 -3.86
C VAL A 102 3.31 9.87 -5.35
N THR A 103 2.53 10.73 -6.01
CA THR A 103 2.71 11.03 -7.44
C THR A 103 4.12 11.51 -7.76
N VAL A 104 4.66 12.43 -6.96
CA VAL A 104 6.01 12.97 -7.15
C VAL A 104 7.08 11.89 -7.02
N VAL A 105 6.91 10.92 -6.12
CA VAL A 105 7.90 9.84 -5.95
C VAL A 105 7.71 8.72 -6.98
N THR A 106 6.50 8.49 -7.47
CA THR A 106 6.27 7.54 -8.56
C THR A 106 6.93 7.98 -9.87
N LEU A 107 7.09 9.28 -10.13
CA LEU A 107 7.76 9.79 -11.34
C LEU A 107 9.24 9.37 -11.48
N PRO A 108 10.14 9.64 -10.52
CA PRO A 108 11.53 9.18 -10.60
C PRO A 108 11.63 7.65 -10.55
N LEU A 109 10.73 6.96 -9.85
CA LEU A 109 10.69 5.50 -9.85
C LEU A 109 10.31 4.95 -11.24
N ALA A 110 9.30 5.49 -11.89
CA ALA A 110 8.93 5.12 -13.25
C ALA A 110 10.07 5.42 -14.24
N PHE A 111 10.76 6.54 -14.08
CA PHE A 111 11.94 6.85 -14.88
C PHE A 111 13.07 5.84 -14.63
N SER A 112 13.35 5.49 -13.37
CA SER A 112 14.37 4.50 -13.04
C SER A 112 14.07 3.11 -13.63
N TRP A 113 12.79 2.71 -13.65
CA TRP A 113 12.33 1.47 -14.27
C TRP A 113 12.47 1.45 -15.79
N TRP A 114 12.35 2.60 -16.45
CA TRP A 114 12.60 2.71 -17.89
C TRP A 114 14.03 2.31 -18.26
N PHE A 115 15.01 2.62 -17.39
CA PHE A 115 16.42 2.28 -17.59
C PHE A 115 16.83 0.99 -16.88
N VAL A 116 15.88 0.19 -16.35
CA VAL A 116 16.22 -0.97 -15.53
C VAL A 116 17.03 -2.02 -16.32
N GLY A 117 16.81 -2.12 -17.63
CA GLY A 117 17.59 -3.01 -18.50
C GLY A 117 19.05 -2.59 -18.63
N ASP A 118 19.32 -1.29 -18.72
CA ASP A 118 20.69 -0.76 -18.74
C ASP A 118 21.33 -0.81 -17.35
N LEU A 119 20.52 -0.63 -16.30
CA LEU A 119 20.95 -0.79 -14.91
C LEU A 119 21.35 -2.25 -14.61
N LEU A 120 20.55 -3.23 -15.06
CA LEU A 120 20.89 -4.65 -14.90
C LEU A 120 22.17 -5.01 -15.65
N ARG A 121 22.36 -4.51 -16.87
CA ARG A 121 23.61 -4.71 -17.65
C ARG A 121 24.85 -4.13 -16.96
N LEU A 122 24.67 -3.12 -16.10
CA LEU A 122 25.76 -2.55 -15.30
C LEU A 122 26.17 -3.49 -14.14
N PHE A 123 25.23 -4.27 -13.61
CA PHE A 123 25.45 -5.20 -12.51
C PHE A 123 25.82 -6.63 -12.94
N GLY A 124 25.76 -6.94 -14.26
CA GLY A 124 26.21 -8.20 -14.85
C GLY A 124 25.21 -8.81 -15.81
#